data_AF-A0A6J5W237-F1
#
_entry.id   AF-A0A6J5W237-F1
#
_cell.length_a   1.000
_cell.length_b   1.000
_cell.length_c   1.000
_cell.angle_alpha   90.00
_cell.angle_beta   90.00
_cell.angle_gamma   90.00
#
_symmetry.space_group_name_H-M   'P 1'
#
loop_
_entity.id
_entity.type
_entity.pdbx_description
1 polymer ?
#
loop_
_entity_poly.entity_id
_entity_poly.type
_entity_poly.pdbx_seq_one_letter_code
_entity_poly.pdbx_strand_id
1 'polypeptide(L)'
;MAIETECSADRPYIVGEDNLIEALKESMSKKLGPAAKSPLTVRSCIFKVPQVLRRHKPEAYEPHVISIGPIHRDGSKQFQQLETVKQWYLKTLLSRMNLSLEKFIDGFNEFLLHESEEKGIIEFGKGARDFYEEPLDFNDKEFMEIMILDGCFVIQLFRKFIHHWEKEDDPILNEEKEDDPY
;
A
#
# COMPACT_ATOMS: atom_id res chain seq x y z
N MET A 1 35.88 -17.97 72.84
CA MET A 1 36.26 -16.61 72.41
C MET A 1 35.68 -16.44 71.02
N ALA A 2 34.62 -15.66 70.90
CA ALA A 2 33.86 -15.43 69.67
C ALA A 2 34.42 -14.21 68.96
N ILE A 3 34.65 -14.32 67.65
CA ILE A 3 34.75 -13.20 66.67
C ILE A 3 34.79 -13.89 65.29
N GLU A 4 33.65 -14.01 64.59
CA GLU A 4 32.91 -12.99 63.83
C GLU A 4 33.14 -13.22 62.33
N THR A 5 32.16 -13.91 61.75
CA THR A 5 31.85 -13.96 60.33
C THR A 5 31.36 -12.57 59.88
N GLU A 6 32.14 -11.85 59.08
CA GLU A 6 31.59 -10.74 58.29
C GLU A 6 31.01 -11.27 56.98
N CYS A 7 29.68 -11.42 57.00
CA CYS A 7 28.84 -11.50 55.83
C CYS A 7 28.52 -10.05 55.41
N SER A 8 29.16 -9.55 54.35
CA SER A 8 28.78 -8.27 53.75
C SER A 8 27.50 -8.47 52.93
N ALA A 9 26.42 -7.88 53.42
CA ALA A 9 25.10 -7.96 52.84
C ALA A 9 25.01 -7.14 51.55
N ASP A 10 24.69 -7.82 50.44
CA ASP A 10 24.09 -7.22 49.25
C ASP A 10 22.80 -6.50 49.65
N ARG A 11 22.88 -5.18 49.76
CA ARG A 11 21.72 -4.32 49.96
C ARG A 11 21.21 -3.92 48.57
N PRO A 12 19.97 -4.25 48.17
CA PRO A 12 19.47 -3.87 46.87
C PRO A 12 19.37 -2.35 46.81
N TYR A 13 20.12 -1.76 45.89
CA TYR A 13 20.10 -0.34 45.58
C TYR A 13 18.68 0.03 45.11
N ILE A 14 17.88 0.60 46.01
CA ILE A 14 16.58 1.17 45.65
C ILE A 14 16.90 2.36 44.76
N VAL A 15 16.64 2.24 43.46
CA VAL A 15 16.61 3.38 42.54
C VAL A 15 15.64 4.38 43.15
N GLY A 16 16.17 5.48 43.69
CA GLY A 16 15.35 6.53 44.30
C GLY A 16 14.32 7.02 43.29
N GLU A 17 13.08 7.23 43.75
CA GLU A 17 11.95 7.67 42.94
C GLU A 17 12.29 8.89 42.07
N ASP A 18 13.13 9.79 42.59
CA ASP A 18 13.63 10.97 41.88
C ASP A 18 14.44 10.62 40.62
N ASN A 19 15.28 9.57 40.67
CA ASN A 19 16.05 9.13 39.51
C ASN A 19 15.15 8.51 38.43
N LEU A 20 14.06 7.83 38.83
CA LEU A 20 13.08 7.30 37.90
C LEU A 20 12.29 8.43 37.23
N ILE A 21 11.90 9.44 37.98
CA ILE A 21 11.16 10.61 37.47
C ILE A 21 12.00 11.37 36.45
N GLU A 22 13.29 11.61 36.71
CA GLU A 22 14.17 12.30 35.75
C GLU A 22 14.40 11.48 34.48
N ALA A 23 14.68 10.18 34.61
CA ALA A 23 14.80 9.29 33.44
C ALA A 23 13.50 9.23 32.63
N LEU A 24 12.34 9.26 33.28
CA LEU A 24 11.03 9.29 32.63
C LEU A 24 10.83 10.62 31.86
N LYS A 25 11.14 11.76 32.47
CA LYS A 25 11.06 13.09 31.82
C LYS A 25 11.95 13.16 30.59
N GLU A 26 13.19 12.68 30.68
CA GLU A 26 14.11 12.67 29.56
C GLU A 26 13.60 11.78 28.41
N SER A 27 13.14 10.58 28.75
CA SER A 27 12.58 9.62 27.79
C SER A 27 11.33 10.17 27.08
N MET A 28 10.39 10.74 27.83
CA MET A 28 9.16 11.30 27.27
C MET A 28 9.44 12.54 26.43
N SER A 29 10.34 13.43 26.87
CA SER A 29 10.72 14.63 26.11
C SER A 29 11.37 14.27 24.78
N LYS A 30 12.23 13.25 24.77
CA LYS A 30 12.84 12.71 23.54
C LYS A 30 11.80 12.15 22.56
N LYS A 31 10.73 11.52 23.07
CA LYS A 31 9.65 10.94 22.25
C LYS A 31 8.66 11.99 21.72
N LEU A 32 8.36 13.01 22.51
CA LEU A 32 7.41 14.07 22.12
C LEU A 32 8.01 15.01 21.06
N GLY A 33 9.34 15.16 21.04
CA GLY A 33 10.03 16.04 20.10
C GLY A 33 9.66 17.53 20.30
N PRO A 34 10.27 18.44 19.52
CA PRO A 34 10.08 19.88 19.71
C PRO A 34 8.75 20.42 19.16
N ALA A 35 7.99 19.63 18.38
CA ALA A 35 6.72 20.06 17.78
C ALA A 35 5.77 18.88 17.59
N ALA A 36 4.47 19.10 17.85
CA ALA A 36 3.42 18.17 17.52
C ALA A 36 3.28 18.08 15.99
N LYS A 37 3.88 17.05 15.38
CA LYS A 37 3.62 16.70 13.98
C LYS A 37 2.45 15.73 13.95
N SER A 38 1.45 16.02 13.11
CA SER A 38 0.43 15.04 12.78
C SER A 38 1.11 13.78 12.23
N PRO A 39 0.72 12.57 12.66
CA PRO A 39 1.20 11.34 12.04
C PRO A 39 0.70 11.20 10.59
N LEU A 40 -0.38 11.91 10.23
CA LEU A 40 -0.92 11.99 8.87
C LEU A 40 -0.27 13.13 8.10
N THR A 41 -0.01 12.91 6.81
CA THR A 41 0.36 14.01 5.90
C THR A 41 -0.87 14.87 5.61
N VAL A 42 -0.64 16.12 5.17
CA VAL A 42 -1.73 17.02 4.76
C VAL A 42 -2.53 16.46 3.56
N ARG A 43 -1.96 15.50 2.81
CA ARG A 43 -2.54 14.93 1.60
C ARG A 43 -3.19 13.57 1.80
N SER A 44 -3.00 12.91 2.95
CA SER A 44 -3.52 11.57 3.19
C SER A 44 -5.06 11.56 3.08
N CYS A 45 -5.58 10.81 2.11
CA CYS A 45 -7.03 10.65 1.89
C CYS A 45 -7.46 9.19 1.65
N ILE A 46 -6.51 8.26 1.63
CA ILE A 46 -6.71 6.81 1.48
C ILE A 46 -6.30 6.16 2.80
N PHE A 47 -7.30 5.67 3.54
CA PHE A 47 -7.15 5.13 4.88
C PHE A 47 -7.44 3.63 4.88
N LYS A 48 -6.72 2.87 5.72
CA LYS A 48 -7.10 1.49 5.98
C LYS A 48 -8.33 1.48 6.89
N VAL A 49 -9.18 0.49 6.72
CA VAL A 49 -10.33 0.32 7.61
C VAL A 49 -9.83 -0.06 9.00
N PRO A 50 -10.21 0.69 10.06
CA PRO A 50 -9.79 0.37 11.42
C PRO A 50 -10.12 -1.07 11.81
N GLN A 51 -9.20 -1.76 12.48
CA GLN A 51 -9.36 -3.17 12.88
C GLN A 51 -10.61 -3.43 13.73
N VAL A 52 -11.02 -2.44 14.52
CA VAL A 52 -12.24 -2.50 15.33
C VAL A 52 -13.49 -2.65 14.48
N LEU A 53 -13.54 -2.04 13.29
CA LEU A 53 -14.64 -2.21 12.33
C LEU A 53 -14.46 -3.50 11.54
N ARG A 54 -13.23 -3.73 11.05
CA ARG A 54 -12.89 -4.88 10.20
C ARG A 54 -13.19 -6.23 10.86
N ARG A 55 -12.93 -6.39 12.17
CA ARG A 55 -13.17 -7.64 12.91
C ARG A 55 -14.64 -8.09 12.94
N HIS A 56 -15.60 -7.18 12.74
CA HIS A 56 -17.01 -7.53 12.76
C HIS A 56 -17.48 -8.19 11.45
N LYS A 57 -16.85 -7.83 10.33
CA LYS A 57 -17.14 -8.39 9.01
C LYS A 57 -15.91 -8.30 8.09
N PRO A 58 -14.87 -9.14 8.29
CA PRO A 58 -13.61 -9.02 7.57
C PRO A 58 -13.76 -9.05 6.05
N GLU A 59 -14.65 -9.90 5.54
CA GLU A 59 -14.92 -10.08 4.12
C GLU A 59 -15.49 -8.83 3.43
N ALA A 60 -16.16 -7.93 4.17
CA ALA A 60 -16.68 -6.68 3.59
C ALA A 60 -15.58 -5.68 3.24
N TYR A 61 -14.36 -5.92 3.72
CA TYR A 61 -13.21 -5.05 3.55
C TYR A 61 -12.08 -5.72 2.77
N GLU A 62 -12.35 -6.88 2.16
CA GLU A 62 -11.43 -7.57 1.27
C GLU A 62 -11.96 -7.54 -0.17
N PRO A 63 -11.08 -7.37 -1.17
CA PRO A 63 -11.48 -7.52 -2.56
C PRO A 63 -12.05 -8.91 -2.81
N HIS A 64 -13.19 -9.00 -3.51
CA HIS A 64 -13.82 -10.29 -3.83
C HIS A 64 -13.31 -10.85 -5.15
N VAL A 65 -13.22 -9.97 -6.14
CA VAL A 65 -12.70 -10.29 -7.47
C VAL A 65 -11.26 -9.81 -7.51
N ILE A 66 -11.01 -8.54 -7.83
CA ILE A 66 -9.67 -8.02 -8.06
C ILE A 66 -9.27 -6.95 -7.05
N SER A 67 -8.02 -6.97 -6.59
CA SER A 67 -7.43 -5.89 -5.80
C SER A 67 -7.09 -4.70 -6.71
N ILE A 68 -7.34 -3.47 -6.26
CA ILE A 68 -6.90 -2.23 -6.91
C ILE A 68 -6.14 -1.41 -5.88
N GLY A 69 -4.93 -1.02 -6.25
CA GLY A 69 -3.98 -0.31 -5.42
C GLY A 69 -3.11 -1.22 -4.54
N PRO A 70 -2.18 -0.60 -3.79
CA PRO A 70 -1.15 -1.30 -3.03
C PRO A 70 -1.67 -1.94 -1.73
N ILE A 71 -2.76 -1.44 -1.15
CA ILE A 71 -3.22 -1.86 0.20
C ILE A 71 -3.55 -3.36 0.26
N HIS A 72 -4.15 -3.91 -0.80
CA HIS A 72 -4.58 -5.31 -0.84
C HIS A 72 -3.73 -6.16 -1.81
N ARG A 73 -2.54 -5.69 -2.21
CA ARG A 73 -1.70 -6.39 -3.21
C ARG A 73 -1.19 -7.74 -2.70
N ASP A 74 -0.68 -7.79 -1.48
CA ASP A 74 -0.13 -9.01 -0.88
C ASP A 74 -1.16 -9.84 -0.10
N GLY A 75 -2.44 -9.68 -0.44
CA GLY A 75 -3.53 -10.44 0.17
C GLY A 75 -3.50 -11.93 -0.22
N SER A 76 -4.67 -12.56 -0.20
CA SER A 76 -4.78 -14.00 -0.45
C SER A 76 -4.22 -14.45 -1.82
N LYS A 77 -3.83 -15.73 -1.93
CA LYS A 77 -3.25 -16.33 -3.16
C LYS A 77 -4.11 -16.12 -4.42
N GLN A 78 -5.42 -15.93 -4.27
CA GLN A 78 -6.32 -15.66 -5.40
C GLN A 78 -5.97 -14.34 -6.10
N PHE A 79 -5.46 -13.34 -5.38
CA PHE A 79 -5.10 -12.05 -5.96
C PHE A 79 -3.83 -12.13 -6.81
N GLN A 80 -2.91 -13.05 -6.50
CA GLN A 80 -1.70 -13.27 -7.32
C GLN A 80 -2.06 -13.82 -8.71
N GLN A 81 -3.06 -14.70 -8.80
CA GLN A 81 -3.54 -15.18 -10.10
C GLN A 81 -4.14 -14.03 -10.92
N LEU A 82 -4.82 -13.09 -10.26
CA LEU A 82 -5.46 -11.95 -10.91
C LEU A 82 -4.49 -10.85 -11.33
N GLU A 83 -3.29 -10.77 -10.74
CA GLU A 83 -2.21 -9.94 -11.29
C GLU A 83 -1.87 -10.37 -12.73
N THR A 84 -1.95 -11.67 -13.04
CA THR A 84 -1.75 -12.16 -14.42
C THR A 84 -2.85 -11.66 -15.36
N VAL A 85 -4.09 -11.55 -14.86
CA VAL A 85 -5.20 -10.96 -15.62
C VAL A 85 -4.92 -9.49 -15.90
N LYS A 86 -4.47 -8.70 -14.92
CA LYS A 86 -4.11 -7.30 -15.17
C LYS A 86 -2.97 -7.15 -16.18
N GLN A 87 -1.97 -8.03 -16.14
CA GLN A 87 -0.90 -8.07 -17.14
C GLN A 87 -1.43 -8.37 -18.53
N TRP A 88 -2.40 -9.27 -18.66
CA TRP A 88 -3.09 -9.52 -19.93
C TRP A 88 -3.86 -8.28 -20.40
N TYR A 89 -4.60 -7.60 -19.51
CA TYR A 89 -5.27 -6.33 -19.81
C TYR A 89 -4.28 -5.28 -20.33
N LEU A 90 -3.13 -5.08 -19.67
CA LEU A 90 -2.07 -4.19 -20.14
C LEU A 90 -1.57 -4.58 -21.53
N LYS A 91 -1.30 -5.87 -21.77
CA LYS A 91 -0.88 -6.36 -23.10
C LYS A 91 -1.93 -6.05 -24.17
N THR A 92 -3.21 -6.31 -23.92
CA THR A 92 -4.28 -6.03 -24.90
C THR A 92 -4.40 -4.53 -25.19
N LEU A 93 -4.28 -3.67 -24.17
CA LEU A 93 -4.27 -2.22 -24.33
C LEU A 93 -3.09 -1.77 -25.21
N LEU A 94 -1.88 -2.25 -24.92
CA LEU A 94 -0.68 -1.92 -25.69
C LEU A 94 -0.77 -2.41 -27.15
N SER A 95 -1.22 -3.64 -27.38
CA SER A 95 -1.44 -4.19 -28.72
C SER A 95 -2.43 -3.35 -29.52
N ARG A 96 -3.53 -2.93 -28.88
CA ARG A 96 -4.52 -2.04 -29.51
C ARG A 96 -3.94 -0.67 -29.86
N MET A 97 -3.09 -0.12 -29.00
CA MET A 97 -2.40 1.16 -29.25
C MET A 97 -1.24 1.03 -30.25
N ASN A 98 -0.87 -0.19 -30.66
CA ASN A 98 0.32 -0.49 -31.45
C ASN A 98 1.61 0.06 -30.78
N LEU A 99 1.72 -0.12 -29.46
CA LEU A 99 2.85 0.34 -28.65
C LEU A 99 3.58 -0.84 -28.00
N SER A 100 4.90 -0.73 -27.87
CA SER A 100 5.68 -1.59 -26.98
C SER A 100 5.57 -1.07 -25.54
N LEU A 101 5.81 -1.97 -24.56
CA LEU A 101 5.86 -1.59 -23.15
C LEU A 101 6.93 -0.52 -22.89
N GLU A 102 8.09 -0.64 -23.51
CA GLU A 102 9.19 0.32 -23.40
C GLU A 102 8.75 1.73 -23.83
N LYS A 103 8.19 1.86 -25.05
CA LYS A 103 7.70 3.15 -25.55
C LYS A 103 6.58 3.73 -24.69
N PHE A 104 5.74 2.87 -24.12
CA PHE A 104 4.68 3.31 -23.21
C PHE A 104 5.26 3.88 -21.92
N ILE A 105 6.23 3.20 -21.29
CA ILE A 105 6.88 3.68 -20.06
C ILE A 105 7.68 4.95 -20.33
N ASP A 106 8.46 4.98 -21.41
CA ASP A 106 9.25 6.15 -21.79
C ASP A 106 8.35 7.37 -22.04
N GLY A 107 7.28 7.19 -22.83
CA GLY A 107 6.32 8.25 -23.11
C GLY A 107 5.57 8.70 -21.85
N PHE A 108 5.23 7.78 -20.94
CA PHE A 108 4.62 8.14 -19.66
C PHE A 108 5.58 8.97 -18.79
N ASN A 109 6.83 8.56 -18.69
CA ASN A 109 7.83 9.32 -17.94
C ASN A 109 8.12 10.69 -18.57
N GLU A 110 8.21 10.76 -19.90
CA GLU A 110 8.38 12.02 -20.63
C GLU A 110 7.18 12.96 -20.40
N PHE A 111 5.96 12.44 -20.48
CA PHE A 111 4.74 13.21 -20.19
C PHE A 111 4.77 13.82 -18.78
N LEU A 112 5.15 13.03 -17.77
CA LEU A 112 5.24 13.50 -16.39
C LEU A 112 6.33 14.58 -16.20
N LEU A 113 7.45 14.45 -16.91
CA LEU A 113 8.52 15.45 -16.93
C LEU A 113 8.11 16.76 -17.62
N HIS A 114 7.24 16.70 -18.64
CA HIS A 114 6.71 17.90 -19.30
C HIS A 114 5.65 18.62 -18.45
N GLU A 115 4.79 17.89 -17.75
CA GLU A 115 3.74 18.44 -16.88
C GLU A 115 4.30 19.11 -15.61
N SER A 116 5.51 18.74 -15.19
CA SER A 116 6.21 19.44 -14.11
C SER A 116 7.72 19.28 -14.24
N GLU A 117 8.45 20.41 -14.16
CA GLU A 117 9.88 20.55 -14.48
C GLU A 117 10.81 19.51 -13.82
N GLU A 118 10.37 18.83 -12.76
CA GLU A 118 11.19 17.90 -11.98
C GLU A 118 10.53 16.55 -11.62
N LYS A 119 9.31 16.24 -12.09
CA LYS A 119 8.63 15.02 -11.61
C LYS A 119 8.43 13.96 -12.68
N GLY A 120 9.49 13.21 -12.95
CA GLY A 120 9.36 11.92 -13.61
C GLY A 120 8.61 10.88 -12.76
N ILE A 121 8.61 9.64 -13.22
CA ILE A 121 7.83 8.55 -12.64
C ILE A 121 8.09 8.31 -11.13
N ILE A 122 9.32 8.55 -10.66
CA ILE A 122 9.72 8.37 -9.26
C ILE A 122 9.04 9.41 -8.34
N GLU A 123 9.10 10.69 -8.71
CA GLU A 123 8.50 11.77 -7.91
C GLU A 123 6.98 11.74 -7.97
N PHE A 124 6.40 11.33 -9.10
CA PHE A 124 4.98 11.01 -9.18
C PHE A 124 4.61 9.91 -8.17
N GLY A 125 5.41 8.84 -8.10
CA GLY A 125 5.23 7.77 -7.13
C GLY A 125 5.26 8.26 -5.68
N LYS A 126 6.24 9.10 -5.32
CA LYS A 126 6.30 9.71 -3.98
C LYS A 126 5.07 10.54 -3.67
N GLY A 127 4.62 11.39 -4.60
CA GLY A 127 3.41 12.17 -4.43
C GLY A 127 2.14 11.32 -4.30
N ALA A 128 2.08 10.19 -5.01
CA ALA A 128 0.98 9.24 -4.88
C ALA A 128 0.97 8.55 -3.50
N ARG A 129 2.14 8.24 -2.92
CA ARG A 129 2.26 7.66 -1.58
C ARG A 129 1.74 8.59 -0.48
N ASP A 130 1.88 9.91 -0.64
CA ASP A 130 1.39 10.89 0.33
C ASP A 130 -0.14 10.81 0.56
N PHE A 131 -0.89 10.26 -0.41
CA PHE A 131 -2.34 10.06 -0.26
C PHE A 131 -2.69 8.88 0.64
N TYR A 132 -1.77 7.98 0.95
CA TYR A 132 -2.00 6.87 1.87
C TYR A 132 -1.69 7.28 3.32
N GLU A 133 -2.48 6.78 4.27
CA GLU A 133 -2.27 7.01 5.71
C GLU A 133 -0.98 6.38 6.22
N GLU A 134 -0.75 5.12 5.88
CA GLU A 134 0.38 4.34 6.38
C GLU A 134 1.49 4.24 5.32
N PRO A 135 2.76 4.18 5.75
CA PRO A 135 3.86 3.81 4.86
C PRO A 135 3.58 2.48 4.17
N LEU A 136 3.78 2.44 2.86
CA LEU A 136 3.63 1.24 2.06
C LEU A 136 4.98 0.53 1.95
N ASP A 137 5.01 -0.76 2.26
CA ASP A 137 6.22 -1.59 2.22
C ASP A 137 6.55 -2.08 0.79
N PHE A 138 6.68 -1.13 -0.12
CA PHE A 138 7.06 -1.36 -1.51
C PHE A 138 8.17 -0.39 -1.87
N ASN A 139 9.22 -0.85 -2.57
CA ASN A 139 10.18 0.06 -3.17
C ASN A 139 9.53 0.85 -4.33
N ASP A 140 10.21 1.88 -4.83
CA ASP A 140 9.63 2.77 -5.85
C ASP A 140 9.30 2.05 -7.16
N LYS A 141 10.13 1.08 -7.57
CA LYS A 141 9.84 0.26 -8.75
C LYS A 141 8.57 -0.56 -8.53
N GLU A 142 8.50 -1.29 -7.42
CA GLU A 142 7.36 -2.15 -7.09
C GLU A 142 6.08 -1.32 -7.05
N PHE A 143 6.09 -0.21 -6.30
CA PHE A 143 4.93 0.67 -6.17
C PHE A 143 4.45 1.20 -7.52
N MET A 144 5.36 1.70 -8.37
CA MET A 144 4.97 2.20 -9.70
C MET A 144 4.47 1.09 -10.61
N GLU A 145 4.98 -0.13 -10.49
CA GLU A 145 4.46 -1.29 -11.19
C GLU A 145 2.99 -1.57 -10.80
N ILE A 146 2.64 -1.48 -9.50
CA ILE A 146 1.24 -1.56 -9.03
C ILE A 146 0.39 -0.48 -9.70
N MET A 147 0.82 0.77 -9.60
CA MET A 147 0.03 1.93 -10.02
C MET A 147 -0.24 1.93 -11.52
N ILE A 148 0.78 1.62 -12.34
CA ILE A 148 0.65 1.54 -13.80
C ILE A 148 -0.27 0.38 -14.17
N LEU A 149 -0.03 -0.79 -13.60
CA LEU A 149 -0.78 -1.99 -13.95
C LEU A 149 -2.27 -1.85 -13.61
N ASP A 150 -2.57 -1.32 -12.42
CA ASP A 150 -3.93 -1.11 -11.95
C ASP A 150 -4.64 0.02 -12.72
N GLY A 151 -3.94 1.11 -13.02
CA GLY A 151 -4.47 2.20 -13.84
C GLY A 151 -4.82 1.72 -15.25
N CYS A 152 -3.91 1.00 -15.91
CA CYS A 152 -4.15 0.42 -17.23
C CYS A 152 -5.26 -0.63 -17.20
N PHE A 153 -5.35 -1.45 -16.15
CA PHE A 153 -6.44 -2.41 -15.97
C PHE A 153 -7.79 -1.70 -15.93
N VAL A 154 -7.96 -0.67 -15.09
CA VAL A 154 -9.22 0.07 -14.97
C VAL A 154 -9.61 0.74 -16.29
N ILE A 155 -8.66 1.38 -16.97
CA ILE A 155 -8.90 2.01 -18.28
C ILE A 155 -9.37 0.96 -19.29
N GLN A 156 -8.66 -0.16 -19.42
CA GLN A 156 -8.98 -1.18 -20.41
C GLN A 156 -10.26 -1.95 -20.06
N LEU A 157 -10.56 -2.15 -18.77
CA LEU A 157 -11.83 -2.71 -18.29
C LEU A 157 -13.02 -1.87 -18.74
N PHE A 158 -13.00 -0.55 -18.49
CA PHE A 158 -14.11 0.31 -18.92
C PHE A 158 -14.24 0.36 -20.44
N ARG A 159 -13.13 0.35 -21.18
CA ARG A 159 -13.16 0.30 -22.65
C ARG A 159 -13.83 -0.97 -23.16
N LYS A 160 -13.42 -2.15 -22.67
CA LYS A 160 -14.00 -3.44 -23.04
C LYS A 160 -15.48 -3.54 -22.64
N PHE A 161 -15.84 -2.99 -21.49
CA PHE A 161 -17.22 -2.96 -21.02
C PHE A 161 -18.13 -2.16 -21.97
N ILE A 162 -17.68 -0.98 -22.42
CA ILE A 162 -18.44 -0.10 -23.34
C ILE A 162 -18.49 -0.67 -24.76
N HIS A 163 -17.41 -1.29 -25.22
CA HIS A 163 -17.25 -1.76 -26.60
C HIS A 163 -17.51 -3.27 -26.70
N HIS A 164 -18.67 -3.76 -26.24
CA HIS A 164 -19.13 -5.16 -26.04
C HIS A 164 -18.59 -6.30 -26.93
N TRP A 165 -17.98 -6.02 -28.08
CA TRP A 165 -17.33 -6.95 -29.00
C TRP A 165 -15.91 -7.39 -28.59
N GLU A 166 -15.25 -6.73 -27.63
CA GLU A 166 -13.92 -7.14 -27.12
C GLU A 166 -13.99 -8.09 -25.90
N LYS A 167 -15.15 -8.71 -25.65
CA LYS A 167 -15.42 -9.54 -24.47
C LYS A 167 -15.10 -11.03 -24.65
N GLU A 168 -15.03 -11.55 -25.87
CA GLU A 168 -14.79 -12.99 -26.10
C GLU A 168 -13.45 -13.41 -25.45
N ASP A 169 -13.47 -14.48 -24.64
CA ASP A 169 -12.35 -14.98 -23.82
C ASP A 169 -11.87 -14.06 -22.67
N ASP A 170 -12.63 -13.03 -22.27
CA ASP A 170 -12.26 -12.15 -21.17
C ASP A 170 -12.55 -12.77 -19.79
N PRO A 171 -11.55 -13.03 -18.93
CA PRO A 171 -11.76 -13.73 -17.66
C PRO A 171 -12.56 -12.93 -16.61
N ILE A 172 -12.81 -11.64 -16.84
CA ILE A 172 -13.59 -10.77 -15.94
C ILE A 172 -14.96 -10.42 -16.53
N LEU A 173 -15.03 -10.20 -17.84
CA LEU A 173 -16.24 -9.72 -18.53
C LEU A 173 -16.99 -10.81 -19.31
N ASN A 174 -16.47 -12.04 -19.36
CA ASN A 174 -17.24 -13.18 -19.85
C ASN A 174 -18.44 -13.39 -18.92
N GLU A 175 -19.62 -13.08 -19.45
CA GLU A 175 -20.87 -13.55 -18.88
C GLU A 175 -20.81 -15.08 -18.96
N GLU A 176 -20.72 -15.77 -17.82
CA GLU A 176 -21.26 -17.12 -17.77
C GLU A 176 -22.68 -16.97 -18.31
N LYS A 177 -23.00 -17.69 -19.38
CA LYS A 177 -24.40 -17.88 -19.75
C LYS A 177 -25.01 -18.61 -18.55
N GLU A 178 -25.56 -17.85 -17.60
CA GLU A 178 -26.61 -18.39 -16.77
C GLU A 178 -27.67 -18.85 -17.77
N ASP A 179 -27.76 -20.16 -17.94
CA ASP A 179 -28.95 -20.81 -18.48
C ASP A 179 -30.08 -20.41 -17.52
N ASP A 180 -30.66 -19.22 -17.72
CA ASP A 180 -31.84 -18.76 -17.01
C ASP A 180 -32.98 -19.71 -17.39
N PRO A 181 -33.43 -20.59 -16.47
CA PRO A 181 -34.45 -21.58 -16.78
C PRO A 181 -35.86 -21.07 -16.43
N TYR A 182 -36.09 -19.75 -16.38
CA TYR A 182 -37.41 -19.16 -16.13
C TYR A 182 -38.02 -18.46 -17.34
#